data_AF-A0A971ESL2-F1
#
_entry.id   AF-A0A971ESL2-F1
#
_cell.length_a   1.000
_cell.length_b   1.000
_cell.length_c   1.000
_cell.angle_alpha   90.00
_cell.angle_beta   90.00
_cell.angle_gamma   90.00
#
_symmetry.space_group_name_H-M   'P 1'
#
loop_
_entity.id
_entity.type
_entity.pdbx_description
1 polymer ?
#
loop_
_entity_poly.entity_id
_entity_poly.type
_entity_poly.pdbx_seq_one_letter_code
_entity_poly.pdbx_strand_id
1 'polypeptide(L)'
;MKHLFSSGETMYKKNQKELPEGLFLGESFEYEDVSPDTYFVCNGELNGKQTKIRFKISEEDYSSVKSRFDFRILMQSDILQANWESYEIIG
;
A
#
# COMPACT_ATOMS: atom_id res chain seq x y z
N MET A 1 4.05 -1.28 -12.95
CA MET A 1 3.02 -2.31 -13.25
C MET A 1 1.84 -2.11 -12.31
N LYS A 2 0.59 -2.38 -12.73
CA LYS A 2 -0.60 -2.26 -11.84
C LYS A 2 -0.80 -3.56 -11.07
N HIS A 3 -0.88 -3.47 -9.74
CA HIS A 3 -1.09 -4.62 -8.84
C HIS A 3 -2.44 -4.47 -8.13
N LEU A 4 -3.30 -5.47 -8.22
CA LEU A 4 -4.62 -5.47 -7.58
C LEU A 4 -4.56 -6.20 -6.24
N PHE A 5 -5.38 -5.77 -5.29
CA PHE A 5 -5.68 -6.62 -4.13
C PHE A 5 -6.43 -7.87 -4.59
N SER A 6 -6.10 -9.01 -4.01
CA SER A 6 -6.85 -10.23 -4.22
C SER A 6 -8.24 -10.15 -3.58
N SER A 7 -9.18 -10.96 -4.08
CA SER A 7 -10.54 -11.05 -3.50
C SER A 7 -10.50 -11.41 -2.01
N GLY A 8 -9.52 -12.21 -1.57
CA GLY A 8 -9.32 -12.54 -0.16
C GLY A 8 -8.93 -11.31 0.67
N GLU A 9 -7.99 -10.50 0.19
CA GLU A 9 -7.59 -9.27 0.89
C GLU A 9 -8.77 -8.30 1.03
N THR A 10 -9.57 -8.11 -0.02
CA THR A 10 -10.76 -7.27 0.05
C THR A 10 -11.84 -7.86 0.97
N MET A 11 -12.12 -9.16 0.86
CA MET A 11 -13.14 -9.84 1.69
C MET A 11 -12.83 -9.74 3.18
N TYR A 12 -11.55 -9.87 3.55
CA TYR A 12 -11.09 -9.76 4.93
C TYR A 12 -10.65 -8.33 5.31
N LYS A 13 -11.01 -7.32 4.51
CA LYS A 13 -10.74 -5.89 4.77
C LYS A 13 -9.25 -5.56 4.97
N LYS A 14 -8.34 -6.34 4.39
CA LYS A 14 -6.89 -6.11 4.45
C LYS A 14 -6.42 -5.01 3.49
N ASN A 15 -7.31 -4.52 2.63
CA ASN A 15 -7.10 -3.38 1.75
C ASN A 15 -7.53 -2.05 2.39
N GLN A 16 -7.63 -1.96 3.72
CA GLN A 16 -8.07 -0.74 4.42
C GLN A 16 -6.98 -0.21 5.34
N LYS A 17 -6.76 1.10 5.39
CA LYS A 17 -5.83 1.72 6.35
C LYS A 17 -6.48 2.92 7.03
N GLU A 18 -6.41 2.95 8.36
CA GLU A 18 -6.81 4.13 9.13
C GLU A 18 -5.71 5.19 9.04
N LEU A 19 -6.11 6.40 8.63
CA LEU A 19 -5.28 7.58 8.54
C LEU A 19 -5.89 8.69 9.41
N PRO A 20 -5.11 9.71 9.80
CA PRO A 20 -5.65 10.92 10.45
C PRO A 20 -6.83 11.55 9.71
N GLU A 21 -6.85 11.47 8.37
CA GLU A 21 -7.91 12.00 7.52
C GLU A 21 -9.15 11.09 7.45
N GLY A 22 -9.06 9.82 7.85
CA GLY A 22 -10.16 8.85 7.81
C GLY A 22 -9.75 7.48 7.30
N LEU A 23 -10.75 6.69 6.88
CA LEU A 23 -10.52 5.33 6.40
C LEU A 23 -10.20 5.35 4.90
N PHE A 24 -8.99 4.91 4.56
CA PHE A 24 -8.58 4.70 3.18
C PHE A 24 -8.86 3.25 2.75
N LEU A 25 -9.51 3.08 1.61
CA LEU A 25 -9.83 1.81 0.97
C LEU A 25 -9.00 1.67 -0.32
N GLY A 26 -7.94 0.87 -0.27
CA GLY A 26 -7.06 0.63 -1.41
C GLY A 26 -7.70 -0.28 -2.46
N GLU A 27 -7.54 0.08 -3.73
CA GLU A 27 -8.02 -0.68 -4.88
C GLU A 27 -6.88 -1.29 -5.69
N SER A 28 -5.80 -0.53 -5.88
CA SER A 28 -4.65 -1.00 -6.65
C SER A 28 -3.39 -0.19 -6.39
N PHE A 29 -2.25 -0.83 -6.61
CA PHE A 29 -0.94 -0.22 -6.52
C PHE A 29 -0.28 -0.05 -7.88
N GLU A 30 0.58 0.96 -7.96
CA GLU A 30 1.53 1.17 -9.05
C GLU A 30 2.94 1.21 -8.49
N TYR A 31 3.73 0.17 -8.76
CA TYR A 31 5.17 0.10 -8.49
C TYR A 31 5.83 -0.92 -9.44
N GLU A 32 7.17 -0.84 -9.54
CA GLU A 32 7.98 -1.72 -10.39
C GLU A 32 8.93 -2.61 -9.58
N ASP A 33 9.50 -2.08 -8.50
CA ASP A 33 10.44 -2.78 -7.63
C ASP A 33 10.28 -2.32 -6.18
N VAL A 34 10.76 -3.13 -5.24
CA VAL A 34 10.85 -2.82 -3.81
C VAL A 34 12.31 -2.52 -3.48
N SER A 35 12.61 -1.24 -3.31
CA SER A 35 13.90 -0.68 -2.92
C SER A 35 13.71 0.30 -1.76
N PRO A 36 14.77 0.69 -1.03
CA PRO A 36 14.64 1.61 0.10
C PRO A 36 14.05 2.96 -0.30
N ASP A 37 14.21 3.37 -1.56
CA ASP A 37 13.72 4.66 -2.09
C ASP A 37 12.46 4.51 -2.96
N THR A 38 11.85 3.32 -2.98
CA THR A 38 10.59 3.11 -3.69
C THR A 38 9.48 3.92 -3.06
N TYR A 39 8.85 4.78 -3.87
CA TYR A 39 7.55 5.34 -3.57
C TYR A 39 6.45 4.43 -4.13
N PHE A 40 5.54 4.02 -3.27
CA PHE A 40 4.34 3.28 -3.66
C PHE A 40 3.21 4.27 -3.91
N VAL A 41 2.46 4.08 -4.99
CA VAL A 41 1.22 4.81 -5.24
C VAL A 41 0.05 3.84 -5.11
N CYS A 42 -0.83 4.08 -4.15
CA CYS A 42 -2.07 3.34 -4.00
C CYS A 42 -3.25 4.19 -4.48
N ASN A 43 -3.96 3.70 -5.49
CA ASN A 43 -5.24 4.26 -5.93
C ASN A 43 -6.34 3.65 -5.06
N GLY A 44 -7.32 4.46 -4.66
CA GLY A 44 -8.45 3.98 -3.88
C GLY A 44 -9.39 5.09 -3.46
N GLU A 45 -10.08 4.88 -2.35
CA GLU A 45 -11.09 5.80 -1.83
C GLU A 45 -10.75 6.24 -0.41
N LEU A 46 -10.83 7.54 -0.12
CA LEU A 46 -10.76 8.08 1.24
C LEU A 46 -12.09 8.78 1.53
N ASN A 47 -12.81 8.29 2.55
CA ASN A 47 -14.12 8.84 2.96
C ASN A 47 -15.14 9.00 1.81
N GLY A 48 -15.29 8.00 0.92
CA GLY A 48 -16.23 8.11 -0.20
C GLY A 48 -15.67 8.81 -1.44
N LYS A 49 -14.48 9.42 -1.37
CA LYS A 49 -13.88 10.17 -2.48
C LYS A 49 -12.70 9.41 -3.08
N GLN A 50 -12.73 9.22 -4.39
CA GLN A 50 -11.60 8.68 -5.15
C GLN A 50 -10.36 9.55 -4.96
N THR A 51 -9.26 8.92 -4.58
CA THR A 51 -7.99 9.56 -4.29
C THR A 51 -6.81 8.63 -4.57
N LYS A 52 -5.61 9.18 -4.47
CA LYS A 52 -4.37 8.42 -4.54
C LYS A 52 -3.50 8.82 -3.37
N ILE A 53 -2.84 7.83 -2.79
CA ILE A 53 -1.86 8.07 -1.73
C ILE A 53 -0.51 7.60 -2.23
N ARG A 54 0.46 8.49 -2.21
CA ARG A 54 1.86 8.14 -2.42
C ARG A 54 2.55 8.06 -1.07
N PHE A 55 3.28 6.99 -0.81
CA PHE A 55 3.97 6.80 0.46
C PHE A 55 5.29 6.05 0.31
N LYS A 56 6.09 6.14 1.37
CA LYS A 56 7.35 5.41 1.53
C LYS A 56 7.25 4.52 2.76
N ILE A 57 7.62 3.25 2.62
CA ILE A 57 7.61 2.29 3.74
C ILE A 57 8.76 2.64 4.69
N SER A 58 8.53 2.55 6.00
CA SER A 58 9.56 2.81 6.99
C SER A 58 10.68 1.77 6.95
N GLU A 59 11.87 2.14 7.41
CA GLU A 59 13.02 1.22 7.48
C GLU A 59 12.72 -0.04 8.33
N GLU A 60 11.90 0.11 9.38
CA GLU A 60 11.49 -0.97 10.28
C GLU A 60 10.76 -2.10 9.54
N ASP A 61 9.86 -1.75 8.63
CA ASP A 61 9.06 -2.73 7.88
C ASP A 61 9.64 -3.08 6.50
N TYR A 62 10.54 -2.24 5.98
CA TYR A 62 11.14 -2.41 4.66
C TYR A 62 11.74 -3.81 4.47
N SER A 63 12.53 -4.29 5.44
CA SER A 63 13.20 -5.60 5.35
C SER A 63 12.21 -6.76 5.20
N SER A 64 11.06 -6.67 5.88
CA SER A 64 9.99 -7.67 5.81
C SER A 64 9.31 -7.67 4.45
N VAL A 65 8.96 -6.48 3.95
CA VAL A 65 8.32 -6.30 2.63
C VAL A 65 9.27 -6.73 1.51
N LYS A 66 10.54 -6.33 1.57
CA LYS A 66 11.56 -6.71 0.60
C LYS A 66 11.77 -8.22 0.56
N SER A 67 11.86 -8.88 1.73
CA SER A 67 12.00 -10.34 1.78
C SER A 67 10.84 -11.04 1.06
N ARG A 68 9.59 -10.62 1.31
CA ARG A 68 8.41 -11.19 0.64
C ARG A 68 8.39 -10.94 -0.86
N PHE A 69 8.85 -9.77 -1.30
CA PHE A 69 9.01 -9.45 -2.71
C PHE A 69 10.00 -10.39 -3.39
N ASP A 70 11.17 -10.59 -2.78
CA ASP A 70 12.24 -11.44 -3.32
C ASP A 70 11.82 -12.92 -3.39
N PHE A 71 11.03 -13.38 -2.41
CA PHE A 71 10.43 -14.72 -2.42
C PHE A 71 9.18 -14.84 -3.31
N ARG A 72 8.73 -13.76 -3.97
CA ARG A 72 7.52 -13.70 -4.81
C ARG A 72 6.23 -14.10 -4.08
N ILE A 73 6.16 -13.78 -2.79
CA ILE A 73 5.00 -14.02 -1.93
C ILE A 73 4.41 -12.72 -1.37
N LEU A 74 4.86 -11.57 -1.87
CA LEU A 74 4.38 -10.25 -1.44
C LEU A 74 2.91 -10.07 -1.80
N MET A 75 2.09 -9.79 -0.79
CA MET A 75 0.70 -9.38 -0.97
C MET A 75 0.58 -7.86 -0.93
N GLN A 76 -0.46 -7.31 -1.55
CA GLN A 76 -0.66 -5.85 -1.58
C GLN A 76 -1.01 -5.30 -0.19
N SER A 77 -1.67 -6.11 0.64
CA SER A 77 -1.89 -5.80 2.05
C SER A 77 -0.59 -5.71 2.83
N ASP A 78 0.46 -6.46 2.47
CA ASP A 78 1.74 -6.36 3.17
C ASP A 78 2.37 -4.97 2.95
N ILE A 79 2.14 -4.36 1.78
CA ILE A 79 2.58 -2.99 1.48
C ILE A 79 1.67 -1.95 2.15
N LEU A 80 0.35 -2.09 2.03
CA LEU A 80 -0.60 -1.11 2.58
C LEU A 80 -0.55 -1.05 4.11
N GLN A 81 -0.46 -2.21 4.78
CA GLN A 81 -0.48 -2.32 6.23
C GLN A 81 0.86 -2.02 6.90
N ALA A 82 1.96 -1.95 6.13
CA ALA A 82 3.25 -1.56 6.66
C ALA A 82 3.22 -0.15 7.29
N ASN A 83 4.17 0.08 8.19
CA ASN A 83 4.47 1.40 8.71
C ASN A 83 5.00 2.30 7.58
N TRP A 84 4.49 3.53 7.53
CA TRP A 84 4.88 4.51 6.52
C TRP A 84 5.79 5.54 7.16
N GLU A 85 6.96 5.77 6.56
CA GLU A 85 7.86 6.87 6.94
C GLU A 85 7.20 8.23 6.62
N SER A 86 6.57 8.31 5.46
CA SER A 86 5.87 9.50 4.98
C SER A 86 4.79 9.11 3.97
N TYR A 87 3.75 9.94 3.86
CA TYR A 87 2.76 9.84 2.81
C TYR A 87 2.25 11.21 2.39
N GLU A 88 1.74 11.28 1.17
CA GLU A 88 1.02 12.44 0.62
C GLU A 88 -0.24 11.96 -0.10
N ILE A 89 -1.34 12.71 0.06
CA ILE A 89 -2.57 12.51 -0.71
C ILE A 89 -2.45 13.31 -1.99
N ILE A 90 -2.42 12.64 -3.14
CA ILE A 90 -2.26 13.24 -4.47
C ILE A 90 -3.56 13.10 -5.27
N GLY A 91 -4.46 14.08 -5.13
CA GLY A 91 -5.75 14.10 -5.85
C GLY A 91 -6.80 15.05 -5.31
#